data_AF-A0A1H3FHU6-F1
#
_entry.id   AF-A0A1H3FHU6-F1
#
_cell.length_a   1.000
_cell.length_b   1.000
_cell.length_c   1.000
_cell.angle_alpha   90.00
_cell.angle_beta   90.00
_cell.angle_gamma   90.00
#
_symmetry.space_group_name_H-M   'P 1'
#
loop_
_entity.id
_entity.type
_entity.pdbx_description
1 polymer ?
#
loop_
_entity_poly.entity_id
_entity_poly.type
_entity_poly.pdbx_seq_one_letter_code
_entity_poly.pdbx_strand_id
1 'polypeptide(L)'
;MFVRLSPSAAQIGGALWWRRWSEPFETVEEYYLLTGDRFADTVTDADDLGDEVLAWASGRLCLAGETYRVEWLDDDESTRVRDEVFGLDAQA
;
A
#
# COMPACT_ATOMS: atom_id res chain seq x y z
N MET A 1 4.30 -5.33 7.71
CA MET A 1 3.56 -4.54 6.70
C MET A 1 4.20 -4.84 5.35
N PHE A 2 3.40 -4.96 4.30
CA PHE A 2 3.87 -5.01 2.92
C PHE A 2 3.25 -3.83 2.15
N VAL A 3 4.02 -3.23 1.23
CA VAL A 3 3.59 -2.03 0.51
C VAL A 3 3.77 -2.27 -0.97
N ARG A 4 2.77 -1.90 -1.78
CA ARG A 4 2.78 -2.01 -3.24
C ARG A 4 2.40 -0.67 -3.88
N LEU A 5 3.19 -0.25 -4.86
CA LEU A 5 2.83 0.87 -5.74
C LEU A 5 2.00 0.34 -6.90
N SER A 6 0.85 0.98 -7.15
CA SER A 6 -0.04 0.65 -8.24
C SER A 6 -0.46 1.92 -9.00
N PRO A 7 -0.52 1.89 -10.35
CA PRO A 7 -1.10 2.99 -11.11
C PRO A 7 -2.62 3.01 -10.97
N SER A 8 -3.18 4.20 -10.75
CA SER A 8 -4.60 4.45 -10.56
C SER A 8 -5.08 5.61 -11.45
N ALA A 9 -6.40 5.70 -11.65
CA ALA A 9 -7.04 6.83 -12.31
C ALA A 9 -8.46 7.04 -11.77
N ALA A 10 -8.85 8.30 -11.58
CA ALA A 10 -10.18 8.65 -11.08
C ALA A 10 -11.16 8.86 -12.24
N GLN A 11 -12.39 8.36 -12.11
CA GLN A 11 -13.44 8.68 -13.08
C GLN A 11 -13.94 10.11 -12.83
N ILE A 12 -13.54 11.05 -13.67
CA ILE A 12 -13.90 12.48 -13.55
C ILE A 12 -15.09 12.89 -14.43
N GLY A 13 -15.80 11.91 -14.99
CA GLY A 13 -17.04 12.11 -15.74
C GLY A 13 -17.48 10.91 -16.56
N GLY A 14 -18.74 10.90 -17.00
CA GLY A 14 -19.24 9.93 -17.96
C GLY A 14 -20.76 9.83 -18.00
N ALA A 15 -21.29 9.40 -19.15
CA ALA A 15 -22.69 9.02 -19.37
C ALA A 15 -22.73 7.71 -20.19
N LEU A 16 -23.93 7.16 -20.43
CA LEU A 16 -24.24 5.83 -20.99
C LEU A 16 -23.32 5.24 -22.10
N TRP A 17 -22.54 6.05 -22.84
CA TRP A 17 -21.63 5.57 -23.89
C TRP A 17 -20.20 6.14 -23.85
N TRP A 18 -19.83 7.00 -22.89
CA TRP A 18 -18.44 7.45 -22.73
C TRP A 18 -18.06 7.72 -21.28
N ARG A 19 -16.80 7.44 -20.93
CA ARG A 19 -16.19 7.72 -19.63
C ARG A 19 -14.95 8.57 -19.82
N ARG A 20 -14.71 9.50 -18.89
CA ARG A 20 -13.50 10.32 -18.82
C ARG A 20 -12.78 10.03 -17.51
N TRP A 21 -11.50 9.77 -17.62
CA TRP A 21 -10.60 9.50 -16.52
C TRP A 21 -9.67 10.69 -16.30
N SER A 22 -9.15 10.85 -15.09
CA SER A 22 -8.05 11.76 -14.80
C SER A 22 -6.78 11.33 -15.53
N GLU A 23 -5.74 12.16 -15.46
CA GLU A 23 -4.38 11.68 -15.70
C GLU A 23 -4.07 10.54 -14.69
N PRO A 24 -3.33 9.49 -15.09
CA PRO A 24 -2.92 8.44 -14.17
C PRO A 24 -2.05 9.00 -13.04
N PHE A 25 -2.22 8.43 -11.85
CA PHE A 25 -1.42 8.76 -10.67
C PHE A 25 -1.02 7.49 -9.93
N GLU A 26 -0.02 7.59 -9.06
CA GLU A 26 0.42 6.46 -8.23
C GLU A 26 -0.37 6.42 -6.93
N THR A 27 -0.75 5.22 -6.54
CA THR A 27 -1.36 4.94 -5.22
C THR A 27 -0.52 3.90 -4.50
N VAL A 28 -0.47 4.02 -3.17
CA VAL A 28 0.17 3.02 -2.32
C VAL A 28 -0.88 2.14 -1.68
N GLU A 29 -0.73 0.84 -1.90
CA GLU A 29 -1.51 -0.21 -1.25
C GLU A 29 -0.70 -0.76 -0.09
N GLU A 30 -1.30 -0.74 1.10
CA GLU A 30 -0.66 -1.16 2.34
C GLU A 30 -1.37 -2.40 2.89
N TYR A 31 -0.57 -3.40 3.22
CA TYR A 31 -1.03 -4.68 3.75
C TYR A 31 -0.50 -4.88 5.16
N TYR A 32 -1.42 -5.01 6.11
CA TYR A 32 -1.10 -5.20 7.51
C TYR A 32 -1.51 -6.58 7.97
N LEU A 33 -0.57 -7.29 8.61
CA LEU A 33 -0.88 -8.46 9.41
C LEU A 33 -0.74 -8.07 10.89
N LEU A 34 -1.88 -7.86 11.55
CA LEU A 34 -1.95 -7.53 12.97
C LEU A 34 -2.20 -8.79 13.80
N THR A 35 -1.80 -8.76 15.07
CA THR A 35 -1.99 -9.88 16.01
C THR A 35 -3.43 -10.39 15.99
N GLY A 36 -3.62 -11.70 15.78
CA GLY A 36 -4.94 -12.35 15.72
C GLY A 36 -5.56 -12.43 14.32
N ASP A 37 -4.73 -12.63 13.29
CA ASP A 37 -5.14 -12.83 11.88
C ASP A 37 -5.99 -11.70 11.29
N ARG A 38 -5.84 -10.48 11.82
CA ARG A 38 -6.51 -9.30 11.25
C ARG A 38 -5.69 -8.77 10.10
N PHE A 39 -6.23 -8.94 8.90
CA PHE A 39 -5.77 -8.33 7.67
C PHE A 39 -6.52 -7.02 7.45
N ALA A 40 -5.77 -5.95 7.15
CA ALA A 40 -6.33 -4.70 6.67
C ALA A 40 -5.53 -4.26 5.44
N ASP A 41 -6.26 -3.94 4.37
CA ASP A 41 -5.77 -3.26 3.19
C ASP A 41 -6.20 -1.79 3.24
N THR A 42 -5.28 -0.87 2.96
CA THR A 42 -5.57 0.55 2.86
C THR A 42 -4.89 1.11 1.62
N VAL A 43 -5.56 2.07 0.97
CA VAL A 43 -5.00 2.82 -0.15
C VAL A 43 -4.76 4.23 0.33
N THR A 44 -3.50 4.65 0.31
CA THR A 44 -3.07 6.00 0.69
C THR A 44 -2.80 6.81 -0.57
N ASP A 45 -3.39 8.00 -0.65
CA ASP A 45 -3.15 8.93 -1.76
C ASP A 45 -1.73 9.51 -1.65
N ALA A 46 -1.14 9.83 -2.81
CA ALA A 46 0.25 10.30 -2.89
C ALA A 46 0.53 11.58 -2.08
N ASP A 47 -0.47 12.45 -1.90
CA ASP A 47 -0.34 13.69 -1.13
C ASP A 47 -0.18 13.43 0.38
N ASP A 48 -0.81 12.37 0.90
CA ASP A 48 -0.75 11.99 2.33
C ASP A 48 0.43 11.05 2.64
N LEU A 49 0.95 10.37 1.61
CA LEU A 49 2.02 9.38 1.72
C LEU A 49 3.40 9.98 2.07
N GLY A 50 3.64 11.26 1.73
CA GLY A 50 4.96 11.88 1.85
C GLY A 50 5.54 11.84 3.26
N ASP A 51 4.74 12.21 4.26
CA ASP A 51 5.16 12.21 5.67
C ASP A 51 5.32 10.78 6.22
N GLU A 52 4.50 9.84 5.76
CA GLU A 52 4.58 8.44 6.17
C GLU A 52 5.83 7.75 5.64
N VAL A 53 6.17 7.95 4.36
CA VAL A 53 7.41 7.41 3.77
C VAL A 53 8.64 7.97 4.47
N LEU A 54 8.64 9.25 4.84
CA LEU A 54 9.72 9.84 5.63
C LEU A 54 9.82 9.21 7.03
N ALA A 55 8.69 8.91 7.66
CA ALA A 55 8.66 8.21 8.94
C ALA A 55 9.24 6.79 8.81
N TRP A 56 8.84 6.04 7.78
CA TRP A 56 9.35 4.68 7.52
C TRP A 56 10.85 4.69 7.21
N ALA A 57 11.32 5.65 6.42
CA ALA A 57 12.75 5.85 6.14
C ALA A 57 13.55 6.16 7.41
N SER A 58 12.92 6.79 8.41
CA SER A 58 13.50 7.00 9.75
C SER A 58 13.36 5.80 10.70
N GLY A 59 12.83 4.66 10.22
CA GLY A 59 12.69 3.43 10.99
C GLY A 59 11.42 3.36 11.85
N ARG A 60 10.38 4.15 11.54
CA ARG A 60 9.17 4.26 12.36
C ARG A 60 7.91 4.07 11.54
N LEU A 61 6.97 3.27 12.05
CA LEU A 61 5.62 3.09 11.51
C LEU A 61 4.61 3.49 12.59
N CYS A 62 3.77 4.47 12.32
CA CYS A 62 2.68 4.85 13.22
C CYS A 62 1.39 4.19 12.74
N LEU A 63 0.83 3.27 13.52
CA LEU A 63 -0.38 2.55 13.14
C LEU A 63 -1.30 2.40 14.35
N ALA A 64 -2.58 2.77 14.19
CA ALA A 64 -3.59 2.72 15.24
C ALA A 64 -3.18 3.42 16.56
N GLY A 65 -2.40 4.50 16.46
CA GLY A 65 -1.91 5.28 17.62
C GLY A 65 -0.66 4.70 18.29
N GLU A 66 -0.18 3.53 17.84
CA GLU A 66 1.04 2.89 18.30
C GLU A 66 2.20 3.17 17.34
N THR A 67 3.43 3.21 17.86
CA THR A 67 4.64 3.35 17.05
C THR A 67 5.43 2.05 17.05
N TYR A 68 5.64 1.51 15.85
CA TYR A 68 6.41 0.30 15.59
C TYR A 68 7.77 0.66 14.98
N ARG A 69 8.76 -0.20 15.24
CA ARG A 69 10.07 -0.15 14.56
C ARG A 69 9.94 -0.76 13.17
N VAL A 70 10.50 -0.07 12.18
CA VAL A 70 10.60 -0.58 10.80
C VAL A 70 11.96 -1.24 10.62
N GLU A 71 11.91 -2.46 10.09
CA GLU A 71 13.07 -3.15 9.54
C GLU A 71 12.77 -3.46 8.08
N TRP A 72 13.64 -2.99 7.20
CA TRP A 72 13.49 -3.17 5.76
C TRP A 72 13.96 -4.56 5.37
N LEU A 73 13.14 -5.24 4.58
CA LEU A 73 13.49 -6.50 3.95
C LEU A 73 14.28 -6.23 2.67
N ASP A 74 15.17 -7.14 2.30
CA ASP A 74 15.72 -7.16 0.95
C ASP A 74 14.69 -7.67 -0.08
N ASP A 75 15.05 -7.66 -1.36
CA ASP A 75 14.13 -8.04 -2.45
C ASP A 75 13.67 -9.51 -2.37
N ASP A 76 14.56 -10.41 -1.95
CA ASP A 76 14.25 -11.85 -1.82
C ASP A 76 13.33 -12.09 -0.62
N GLU A 77 13.65 -11.48 0.52
CA GLU A 77 12.84 -11.50 1.73
C GLU A 77 11.46 -10.88 1.49
N SER A 78 11.40 -9.74 0.80
CA SER A 78 10.17 -9.06 0.41
C SER A 78 9.29 -9.97 -0.46
N THR A 79 9.88 -10.64 -1.45
CA THR A 79 9.18 -11.60 -2.30
C THR A 79 8.62 -12.76 -1.50
N ARG A 80 9.42 -13.38 -0.62
CA ARG A 80 8.95 -14.49 0.24
C ARG A 80 7.83 -14.05 1.17
N VAL A 81 7.96 -12.88 1.80
CA VAL A 81 6.94 -12.35 2.71
C VAL A 81 5.64 -12.04 1.97
N ARG A 82 5.72 -11.45 0.77
CA ARG A 82 4.55 -11.23 -0.10
C ARG A 82 3.77 -12.52 -0.35
N ASP A 83 4.48 -13.59 -0.69
CA ASP A 83 3.85 -14.86 -1.11
C ASP A 83 3.42 -15.70 0.10
N GLU A 84 4.30 -15.90 1.07
CA GLU A 84 4.09 -16.85 2.18
C GLU A 84 3.30 -16.24 3.35
N VAL A 85 3.46 -14.94 3.61
CA VAL A 85 2.79 -14.26 4.74
C VAL A 85 1.51 -13.57 4.29
N PHE A 86 1.54 -12.90 3.13
CA PHE A 86 0.40 -12.12 2.62
C PHE A 86 -0.39 -12.84 1.53
N GLY A 87 0.11 -13.93 0.92
CA GLY A 87 -0.63 -14.70 -0.08
C GLY A 87 -0.95 -13.93 -1.36
N LEU A 88 -0.08 -12.99 -1.77
CA LEU A 88 -0.34 -12.08 -2.90
C LEU A 88 0.25 -12.57 -4.24
N ASP A 89 0.70 -13.82 -4.33
CA ASP A 89 1.28 -14.43 -5.54
C ASP A 89 0.25 -14.67 -6.67
N ALA A 90 -1.03 -14.76 -6.33
CA ALA A 90 -2.10 -15.22 -7.22
C ALA A 90 -2.93 -14.12 -7.91
N GLN A 91 -2.60 -12.84 -7.74
CA GLN A 91 -3.32 -11.74 -8.40
C GLN A 91 -2.51 -11.17 -9.59
N ALA A 92 -2.49 -11.90 -10.71
CA ALA A 92 -1.95 -11.45 -11.99
C ALA A 92 -2.95 -11.67 -13.12
#